data_AF-A0A519TN46-F1
#
_entry.id   AF-A0A519TN46-F1
#
_cell.length_a   1.000
_cell.length_b   1.000
_cell.length_c   1.000
_cell.angle_alpha   90.00
_cell.angle_beta   90.00
_cell.angle_gamma   90.00
#
_symmetry.space_group_name_H-M   'P 1'
#
loop_
_entity.id
_entity.type
_entity.pdbx_description
1 polymer ?
#
loop_
_entity_poly.entity_id
_entity_poly.type
_entity_poly.pdbx_seq_one_letter_code
_entity_poly.pdbx_strand_id
1 'polypeptide(L)' 'MVPSLPSIQEQLRSLADNLPAQVTWEDVLYEIYVLKSIEQGLADIAAGRTVPAEQAKAYLQQLRQQKRANSLE' A
#
# COMPACT_ATOMS: atom_id res chain seq x y z
N MET A 1 -2.19 19.22 6.02
CA MET A 1 -3.27 18.49 6.72
C MET A 1 -3.27 17.08 6.17
N VAL A 2 -3.03 16.06 7.01
CA VAL A 2 -3.15 14.66 6.57
C VAL A 2 -4.64 14.39 6.38
N PRO A 3 -5.10 13.88 5.22
CA PRO A 3 -6.50 13.53 5.05
C PRO A 3 -6.85 12.43 6.06
N SER A 4 -7.93 12.66 6.83
CA SER A 4 -8.51 11.63 7.67
C SER A 4 -9.30 10.67 6.80
N LEU A 5 -9.04 9.37 6.92
CA LEU A 5 -9.87 8.37 6.27
C LEU A 5 -11.24 8.27 6.97
N PRO A 6 -12.29 7.85 6.23
CA PRO A 6 -13.55 7.45 6.84
C PRO A 6 -13.35 6.23 7.76
N SER A 7 -14.31 5.96 8.63
CA SER A 7 -14.25 4.83 9.55
C SER A 7 -14.15 3.49 8.81
N ILE A 8 -13.62 2.45 9.47
CA ILE A 8 -13.53 1.10 8.91
C ILE A 8 -14.91 0.61 8.41
N GLN A 9 -15.98 0.94 9.13
CA GLN A 9 -17.34 0.56 8.74
C GLN A 9 -17.78 1.22 7.43
N GLU A 10 -17.50 2.51 7.26
CA GLU A 10 -17.81 3.27 6.04
C GLU A 10 -16.96 2.77 4.86
N GLN A 11 -15.69 2.48 5.09
CA GLN A 11 -14.80 1.89 4.08
C GLN A 11 -15.32 0.52 3.62
N LEU A 12 -15.69 -0.37 4.55
CA LEU A 12 -16.22 -1.69 4.22
C LEU A 12 -17.58 -1.61 3.50
N ARG A 13 -18.45 -0.67 3.89
CA ARG A 13 -19.69 -0.43 3.18
C ARG A 13 -19.43 0.04 1.75
N SER A 14 -18.55 1.02 1.57
CA SER A 14 -18.15 1.49 0.25
C SER A 14 -17.53 0.37 -0.58
N LEU A 15 -16.70 -0.50 0.01
CA LEU A 15 -16.14 -1.66 -0.69
C LEU A 15 -17.28 -2.56 -1.18
N ALA A 16 -18.18 -2.96 -0.28
CA ALA A 16 -19.31 -3.84 -0.59
C ALA A 16 -20.23 -3.28 -1.69
N ASP A 17 -20.53 -1.98 -1.63
CA ASP A 17 -21.41 -1.30 -2.59
C ASP A 17 -20.81 -1.22 -4.00
N ASN A 18 -19.47 -1.31 -4.13
CA ASN A 18 -18.75 -1.22 -5.39
C ASN A 18 -18.22 -2.57 -5.91
N LEU A 19 -18.54 -3.69 -5.26
CA LEU A 19 -18.07 -5.00 -5.70
C LEU A 19 -18.72 -5.39 -7.05
N PRO A 20 -17.93 -5.84 -8.05
CA PRO A 20 -18.48 -6.37 -9.29
C PRO A 20 -19.15 -7.73 -9.05
N ALA A 21 -20.13 -8.09 -9.91
CA ALA A 21 -20.93 -9.30 -9.74
C ALA A 21 -20.12 -10.61 -9.78
N GLN A 22 -18.93 -10.59 -10.40
CA GLN A 22 -18.03 -11.72 -10.57
C GLN A 22 -16.78 -11.66 -9.67
N VAL A 23 -16.81 -10.88 -8.58
CA VAL A 23 -15.70 -10.79 -7.64
C VAL A 23 -15.49 -12.10 -6.87
N THR A 24 -14.24 -12.47 -6.62
CA THR A 24 -13.91 -13.62 -5.77
C THR A 24 -13.58 -13.20 -4.34
N TRP A 25 -13.55 -14.16 -3.41
CA TRP A 25 -13.09 -13.90 -2.05
C TRP A 25 -11.62 -13.45 -1.98
N GLU A 26 -10.78 -13.92 -2.91
CA GLU A 26 -9.38 -13.50 -3.00
C GLU A 26 -9.26 -12.02 -3.36
N ASP A 27 -10.09 -11.55 -4.30
CA ASP A 27 -10.13 -10.14 -4.69
C ASP A 27 -10.59 -9.25 -3.53
N VAL A 28 -11.62 -9.66 -2.78
CA VAL A 28 -12.11 -8.92 -1.61
C VAL A 28 -11.03 -8.83 -0.53
N LEU A 29 -10.33 -9.94 -0.25
CA LEU A 29 -9.24 -9.95 0.72
C LEU A 29 -8.08 -9.06 0.26
N TYR A 30 -7.78 -9.03 -1.03
CA TYR A 30 -6.78 -8.14 -1.61
C TYR A 30 -7.16 -6.67 -1.39
N GLU A 31 -8.39 -6.28 -1.67
CA GLU A 31 -8.86 -4.91 -1.45
C GLU A 31 -8.76 -4.49 0.02
N ILE A 32 -9.15 -5.37 0.95
CA ILE A 32 -8.99 -5.12 2.40
C ILE A 32 -7.51 -4.93 2.77
N TYR A 33 -6.61 -5.72 2.18
CA TYR A 33 -5.17 -5.57 2.40
C TYR A 33 -4.63 -4.22 1.90
N VAL A 34 -5.12 -3.76 0.74
CA VAL A 34 -4.77 -2.44 0.20
C VAL A 34 -5.24 -1.32 1.12
N LEU A 35 -6.50 -1.35 1.59
CA LEU A 35 -7.05 -0.37 2.53
C LEU A 35 -6.19 -0.28 3.80
N LYS A 36 -5.86 -1.43 4.39
CA LYS A 36 -4.97 -1.51 5.56
C LYS A 36 -3.59 -0.90 5.29
N SER A 37 -3.03 -1.15 4.11
CA SER A 37 -1.71 -0.62 3.73
C SER A 37 -1.74 0.92 3.59
N ILE A 38 -2.85 1.47 3.11
CA ILE A 38 -3.07 2.93 3.04
C ILE A 38 -3.15 3.52 4.45
N GLU A 39 -3.94 2.93 5.35
CA GLU A 39 -4.06 3.37 6.74
C GLU A 39 -2.69 3.39 7.44
N GLN A 40 -1.88 2.34 7.23
CA GLN A 40 -0.51 2.27 7.75
C GLN A 40 0.37 3.38 7.16
N GLY A 41 0.31 3.61 5.85
CA GLY A 41 1.07 4.68 5.20
C GLY A 41 0.69 6.08 5.71
N LEU A 42 -0.59 6.35 5.95
CA LEU A 42 -1.04 7.60 6.54
C LEU A 42 -0.56 7.75 7.99
N ALA A 43 -0.58 6.68 8.78
CA ALA A 43 -0.04 6.68 10.13
C ALA A 43 1.49 6.91 10.15
N ASP A 44 2.22 6.36 9.18
CA ASP A 44 3.66 6.60 8.99
C ASP A 44 3.94 8.07 8.64
N ILE A 45 3.15 8.66 7.74
CA ILE A 45 3.24 10.09 7.41
C ILE A 45 2.99 10.95 8.66
N ALA A 46 1.92 10.67 9.41
CA ALA A 46 1.57 11.40 10.61
C ALA A 46 2.66 11.30 11.70
N ALA A 47 3.33 10.15 11.79
CA ALA A 47 4.43 9.92 12.71
C ALA A 47 5.81 10.38 12.19
N GLY A 48 5.88 10.96 10.98
CA GLY A 48 7.14 11.39 10.37
C GLY A 48 8.07 10.25 9.93
N ARG A 49 7.57 9.02 9.83
CA ARG A 49 8.30 7.84 9.35
C ARG A 49 8.39 7.79 7.83
N THR A 50 8.86 8.89 7.23
CA THR A 50 8.97 9.05 5.78
C THR A 50 10.40 9.35 5.37
N VAL A 51 10.78 8.98 4.15
CA VAL A 51 12.08 9.34 3.56
C VAL A 51 11.89 10.26 2.36
N PRO A 52 12.88 11.11 2.02
CA PRO A 52 12.87 11.86 0.78
C PRO A 52 12.77 10.94 -0.44
N ALA A 53 12.04 11.37 -1.46
CA ALA A 53 11.80 10.57 -2.67
C ALA A 53 13.10 10.14 -3.38
N GLU A 54 14.12 11.00 -3.39
CA GLU A 54 15.41 10.67 -4.00
C GLU A 54 16.16 9.57 -3.26
N GLN A 55 16.04 9.51 -1.92
CA GLN A 55 16.62 8.40 -1.13
C GLN A 55 15.90 7.09 -1.44
N ALA A 56 14.56 7.10 -1.55
CA ALA A 56 13.79 5.92 -1.91
C ALA A 56 14.15 5.40 -3.32
N LYS A 57 14.29 6.29 -4.31
CA LYS A 57 14.71 5.91 -5.67
C LYS A 57 16.09 5.29 -5.69
N ALA A 58 17.06 5.91 -5.01
CA ALA A 58 18.43 5.40 -4.94
C ALA A 58 18.47 3.99 -4.32
N TYR A 59 17.73 3.79 -3.22
CA TYR A 59 17.60 2.48 -2.58
C TYR A 59 17.04 1.41 -3.52
N LEU A 60 15.96 1.72 -4.25
CA LEU A 60 15.36 0.79 -5.22
C LEU A 60 16.29 0.48 -6.40
N GLN A 61 17.08 1.45 -6.86
CA GLN A 61 18.09 1.23 -7.91
C GLN A 61 19.18 0.28 -7.42
N GLN A 62 19.70 0.50 -6.22
CA GLN A 62 20.71 -0.36 -5.61
C GLN A 62 20.19 -1.80 -5.43
N LEU A 63 18.98 -1.99 -4.91
CA LEU A 63 18.36 -3.31 -4.78
C LEU A 63 18.26 -4.05 -6.12
N ARG A 64 17.91 -3.35 -7.21
CA ARG A 64 17.85 -3.94 -8.55
C ARG A 64 19.23 -4.38 -9.05
N GLN A 65 20.28 -3.62 -8.76
CA GLN A 65 21.65 -3.97 -9.15
C GLN A 65 22.16 -5.19 -8.39
N GLN A 66 21.93 -5.25 -7.08
CA GLN A 66 22.31 -6.39 -6.24
C GLN A 66 21.62 -7.67 -6.70
N LYS A 67 20.31 -7.63 -6.97
CA LYS A 67 19.58 -8.80 -7.47
C LYS A 67 20.14 -9.31 -8.81
N ARG A 68 20.57 -8.41 -9.70
CA ARG A 68 21.17 -8.78 -11.00
C ARG A 68 22.56 -9.37 -10.85
N ALA A 69 23.38 -8.83 -9.95
CA ALA A 69 24.70 -9.38 -9.64
C ALA A 69 24.59 -10.80 -9.05
N ASN A 70 23.70 -10.98 -8.07
CA ASN A 70 23.50 -12.27 -7.39
C ASN A 70 22.80 -13.35 -8.25
N SER A 71 22.27 -13.01 -9.43
CA SER A 71 21.68 -13.99 -10.35
C SER A 71 22.63 -14.40 -11.48
N LEU A 72 23.87 -13.86 -11.48
CA LEU A 72 24.95 -14.21 -12.40
C LEU A 72 26.08 -15.02 -11.71
N GLU A 73 25.96 -15.27 -10.40
CA GLU A 73 26.76 -16.22 -9.61
C GLU A 73 26.00 -17.53 -9.41
#